data_AF-A0A8C5LHT9-F1
#
_entry.id   AF-A0A8C5LHT9-F1
#
_cell.length_a   1.000
_cell.length_b   1.000
_cell.length_c   1.000
_cell.angle_alpha   90.00
_cell.angle_beta   90.00
_cell.angle_gamma   90.00
#
_symmetry.space_group_name_H-M   'P 1'
#
loop_
_entity.id
_entity.type
_entity.pdbx_description
1 polymer ?
#
loop_
_entity_poly.entity_id
_entity_poly.type
_entity_poly.pdbx_seq_one_letter_code
_entity_poly.pdbx_strand_id
1 'polypeptide(L)' 'MNLNTILEEILIKRSQQKKKTSPLNYKERLFVLTKSMLTYYEGR' A
#
# COMPACT_ATOMS: atom_id res chain seq x y z
N MET A 1 9.03 -16.89 -1.11
CA MET A 1 9.21 -15.88 -2.19
C MET A 1 8.21 -16.20 -3.29
N ASN A 2 7.19 -15.36 -3.46
CA ASN A 2 6.18 -15.59 -4.51
C ASN A 2 6.85 -15.39 -5.88
N LEU A 3 6.88 -16.42 -6.71
CA LEU A 3 7.55 -16.40 -8.03
C LEU A 3 6.93 -15.38 -9.01
N ASN A 4 5.76 -14.83 -8.67
CA ASN A 4 5.01 -13.89 -9.50
C ASN A 4 5.10 -12.43 -9.00
N THR A 5 5.87 -12.17 -7.94
CA THR A 5 6.06 -10.82 -7.41
C THR A 5 7.16 -10.09 -8.19
N ILE A 6 6.82 -8.91 -8.72
CA ILE A 6 7.75 -8.04 -9.44
C ILE A 6 8.54 -7.20 -8.44
N LEU A 7 7.85 -6.61 -7.46
CA LEU A 7 8.45 -5.76 -6.43
C LEU A 7 7.68 -5.92 -5.12
N GLU A 8 8.43 -5.93 -4.02
CA GLU A 8 7.89 -5.93 -2.67
C GLU A 8 8.69 -4.93 -1.83
N GLU A 9 8.01 -3.93 -1.26
CA GLU A 9 8.66 -2.88 -0.48
C GLU A 9 7.71 -2.24 0.54
N ILE A 10 8.28 -1.72 1.63
CA ILE A 10 7.54 -0.94 2.64
C ILE A 10 7.43 0.50 2.16
N LEU A 11 6.21 0.98 1.94
CA LEU A 11 5.92 2.33 1.47
C LEU A 11 4.86 3.01 2.35
N ILE A 12 4.79 4.33 2.29
CA ILE A 12 3.77 5.12 2.98
C ILE A 12 2.53 5.27 2.09
N LYS A 13 1.42 4.67 2.50
CA LYS A 13 0.10 4.83 1.86
C LYS A 13 -0.63 6.04 2.43
N ARG A 14 -0.96 7.02 1.57
CA ARG A 14 -1.91 8.09 1.90
C ARG A 14 -3.35 7.62 1.63
N SER A 15 -4.25 7.78 2.60
CA SER A 15 -5.67 7.50 2.38
C SER A 15 -6.29 8.54 1.45
N GLN A 16 -7.24 8.12 0.61
CA GLN A 16 -8.05 9.08 -0.15
C GLN A 16 -8.92 9.89 0.81
N GLN A 17 -8.76 11.20 0.78
CA GLN A 17 -9.53 12.12 1.62
C GLN A 17 -10.92 12.33 1.00
N LYS A 18 -11.98 11.93 1.71
CA LYS A 18 -13.37 12.10 1.21
C LYS A 18 -13.94 13.50 1.45
N LYS A 19 -13.48 14.20 2.50
CA LYS A 19 -13.90 15.57 2.84
C LYS A 19 -12.66 16.44 3.00
N LYS A 20 -12.67 17.66 2.45
CA LYS A 20 -11.53 18.60 2.45
C LYS A 20 -10.98 18.93 3.84
N THR A 21 -11.82 18.85 4.88
CA THR A 21 -11.43 19.14 6.28
C THR A 21 -10.97 17.91 7.06
N SER A 22 -11.13 16.70 6.53
CA SER A 22 -10.68 15.49 7.22
C SER A 22 -9.14 15.46 7.29
N PRO A 23 -8.54 15.00 8.39
CA PRO A 23 -7.08 14.87 8.49
C PRO A 23 -6.52 13.97 7.38
N LEU A 24 -5.30 14.28 6.92
CA LEU A 24 -4.55 13.40 6.04
C LEU A 24 -4.03 12.21 6.84
N ASN A 25 -4.39 10.99 6.42
CA ASN A 25 -3.94 9.77 7.07
C ASN A 25 -2.86 9.09 6.23
N TYR A 26 -1.67 8.95 6.81
CA TYR A 26 -0.52 8.26 6.24
C TYR A 26 -0.24 7.02 7.07
N LYS A 27 -0.06 5.88 6.40
CA LYS A 27 0.21 4.60 7.05
C LYS A 27 1.27 3.83 6.31
N GLU A 28 2.24 3.32 7.05
CA GLU A 28 3.22 2.39 6.52
C GLU A 28 2.55 1.06 6.17
N ARG A 29 2.79 0.55 4.96
CA ARG A 29 2.22 -0.72 4.46
C ARG A 29 3.26 -1.46 3.63
N LEU A 30 3.20 -2.79 3.68
CA LEU A 30 3.96 -3.64 2.76
C LEU A 30 3.20 -3.72 1.44
N PHE A 31 3.77 -3.18 0.36
CA PHE A 31 3.21 -3.25 -0.98
C PHE A 31 3.80 -4.42 -1.75
N VAL A 32 2.93 -5.17 -2.43
CA VAL A 32 3.31 -6.30 -3.28
C VAL A 32 2.76 -6.04 -4.68
N LEU A 33 3.66 -5.85 -5.63
CA LEU A 33 3.33 -5.66 -7.04
C LEU A 33 3.51 -6.98 -7.79
N THR A 34 2.48 -7.37 -8.54
CA THR A 34 2.49 -8.51 -9.46
C THR A 34 2.05 -8.03 -10.85
N LYS A 35 2.08 -8.91 -11.86
CA LYS A 35 1.59 -8.57 -13.21
C LYS A 35 0.09 -8.27 -13.25
N SER A 36 -0.70 -8.82 -12.33
CA SER A 36 -2.17 -8.70 -12.35
C SER A 36 -2.72 -7.74 -11.31
N MET A 37 -2.00 -7.49 -10.21
CA MET A 37 -2.50 -6.68 -9.11
C MET A 37 -1.38 -5.96 -8.34
N LEU A 38 -1.77 -4.86 -7.72
CA LEU A 38 -1.01 -4.15 -6.70
C LEU A 38 -1.79 -4.24 -5.38
N THR A 39 -1.23 -4.96 -4.42
CA THR A 39 -1.89 -5.26 -3.13
C THR A 39 -1.03 -4.70 -1.99
N TYR A 40 -1.65 -4.42 -0.84
CA TYR A 40 -0.93 -3.99 0.35
C TYR A 40 -1.44 -4.70 1.59
N TYR A 41 -0.54 -4.91 2.54
CA TYR A 41 -0.83 -5.56 3.82
C TYR A 41 -0.46 -4.63 4.98
N GLU A 42 -1.18 -4.77 6.09
CA GLU A 42 -0.78 -4.13 7.34
C GLU A 42 0.42 -4.89 7.91
N GLY A 43 1.44 -4.15 8.37
CA GLY A 43 2.54 -4.74 9.13
C GLY A 43 1.99 -5.36 10.42
N ARG A 44 2.49 -6.54 10.77
CA ARG A 44 2.06 -7.30 11.94
C ARG A 44 2.38 -6.58 13.25
#